data_AF-A0A182N7R1-F1
#
_entry.id   AF-A0A182N7R1-F1
#
_cell.length_a   1.000
_cell.length_b   1.000
_cell.length_c   1.000
_cell.angle_alpha   90.00
_cell.angle_beta   90.00
_cell.angle_gamma   90.00
#
_symmetry.space_group_name_H-M   'P 1'
#
loop_
_entity.id
_entity.type
_entity.pdbx_description
1 polymer ?
#
loop_
_entity_poly.entity_id
_entity_poly.type
_entity_poly.pdbx_seq_one_letter_code
_entity_poly.pdbx_strand_id
1 'polypeptide(L)'
;MKPLETRSGLPGEPIAVRSALGWAVYGPCNDGARRRVIAVHLPLNQVRTDYELNEILRTQFALDDVSTFVGPLPEPIDVARAKAILRDSSFKTGDRYTTGLLWKADDLRFPDSKPMATKRLIALEKKLEKEPELKKEIQQQISNYIEKGYAHK
;
A
#
# COMPACT_ATOMS: atom_id res chain seq x y z
N MET A 1 -1.19 33.98 -1.59
CA MET A 1 -0.93 33.29 -2.87
C MET A 1 -1.04 34.33 -3.99
N LYS A 2 -0.01 34.50 -4.84
CA LYS A 2 -0.05 35.46 -5.95
C LYS A 2 -0.60 34.76 -7.21
N PRO A 3 -1.63 35.31 -7.88
CA PRO A 3 -2.17 34.72 -9.10
C PRO A 3 -1.13 34.80 -10.24
N LEU A 4 -1.01 33.71 -11.01
CA LEU A 4 -0.12 33.61 -12.18
C LEU A 4 -0.77 34.23 -13.42
N GLU A 5 -2.09 34.12 -13.55
CA GLU A 5 -2.86 34.65 -14.67
C GLU A 5 -4.30 34.90 -14.22
N THR A 6 -4.90 36.00 -14.66
CA THR A 6 -6.31 36.32 -14.39
C THR A 6 -7.02 36.66 -15.69
N ARG A 7 -8.20 36.08 -15.89
CA ARG A 7 -9.11 36.39 -17.01
C ARG A 7 -10.46 36.81 -16.45
N SER A 8 -10.89 38.02 -16.78
CA SER A 8 -12.16 38.57 -16.30
C SER A 8 -13.15 38.65 -17.46
N GLY A 9 -14.40 38.24 -17.21
CA GLY A 9 -15.52 38.51 -18.10
C GLY A 9 -16.03 39.95 -18.01
N LEU A 10 -17.18 40.20 -18.63
CA LEU A 10 -17.90 41.48 -18.55
C LEU A 10 -18.43 41.76 -17.13
N PRO A 11 -18.88 42.99 -16.82
CA PRO A 11 -19.48 43.32 -15.53
C PRO A 11 -20.67 42.38 -15.22
N GLY A 12 -20.51 41.51 -14.21
CA GLY A 12 -21.51 40.51 -13.81
C GLY A 12 -21.20 39.06 -14.25
N GLU A 13 -20.13 38.85 -15.01
CA GLU A 13 -19.67 37.52 -15.47
C GLU A 13 -18.52 36.96 -14.58
N PRO A 14 -18.26 35.64 -14.63
CA PRO A 14 -17.23 35.01 -13.81
C PRO A 14 -15.80 35.42 -14.18
N ILE A 15 -14.92 35.33 -13.19
CA ILE A 15 -13.49 35.60 -13.28
C ILE A 15 -12.71 34.30 -13.04
N ALA A 16 -11.75 33.99 -13.90
CA ALA A 16 -10.86 32.84 -13.76
C ALA A 16 -9.46 33.27 -13.33
N VAL A 17 -8.86 32.55 -12.37
CA VAL A 17 -7.53 32.79 -11.83
C VAL A 17 -6.70 31.51 -11.87
N ARG A 18 -5.51 31.58 -12.46
CA ARG A 18 -4.52 30.50 -12.50
C ARG A 18 -3.56 30.63 -11.33
N SER A 19 -3.46 29.58 -10.52
CA SER A 19 -2.48 29.42 -9.44
C SER A 19 -1.50 28.29 -9.78
N ALA A 20 -0.49 28.08 -8.92
CA ALA A 20 0.41 26.93 -9.04
C ALA A 20 -0.32 25.57 -8.92
N LEU A 21 -1.53 25.57 -8.35
CA LEU A 21 -2.38 24.38 -8.19
C LEU A 21 -3.37 24.18 -9.34
N GLY A 22 -3.44 25.10 -10.31
CA GLY A 22 -4.40 25.07 -11.42
C GLY A 22 -5.34 26.27 -11.47
N TRP A 23 -6.41 26.15 -12.25
CA TRP A 23 -7.40 27.20 -12.49
C TRP A 23 -8.54 27.18 -11.47
N ALA A 24 -8.90 28.34 -10.94
CA ALA A 24 -10.06 28.57 -10.09
C ALA A 24 -10.97 29.64 -10.73
N VAL A 25 -12.29 29.46 -10.71
CA VAL A 25 -13.26 30.40 -11.29
C VAL A 25 -14.22 30.88 -10.21
N TYR A 26 -14.45 32.19 -10.11
CA TYR A 26 -15.36 32.81 -9.14
C TYR A 26 -16.19 33.93 -9.77
N GLY A 27 -17.49 33.98 -9.47
CA GLY A 27 -18.41 35.02 -9.92
C GLY A 27 -19.87 34.53 -9.98
N PRO A 28 -20.82 35.40 -10.36
CA PRO A 28 -22.24 35.06 -10.43
C PRO A 28 -22.50 34.05 -11.56
N CYS A 29 -23.14 32.92 -11.25
CA CYS A 29 -23.63 31.96 -12.26
C CYS A 29 -25.07 32.31 -12.65
N ASN A 30 -25.24 33.15 -13.66
CA ASN A 30 -26.54 33.36 -14.31
C ASN A 30 -26.71 32.30 -15.40
N ASP A 31 -27.27 31.14 -15.07
CA ASP A 31 -28.35 30.42 -15.79
C ASP A 31 -28.47 28.97 -15.28
N GLY A 32 -29.68 28.41 -15.35
CA GLY A 32 -30.20 27.22 -14.67
C GLY A 32 -29.58 25.84 -14.96
N ALA A 33 -28.26 25.74 -15.16
CA ALA A 33 -27.54 24.47 -15.17
C ALA A 33 -26.90 24.21 -13.80
N ARG A 34 -27.51 23.28 -13.03
CA ARG A 34 -26.95 22.72 -11.80
C ARG A 34 -25.50 22.26 -12.01
N ARG A 35 -24.52 23.09 -11.63
CA ARG A 35 -23.14 22.65 -11.43
C ARG A 35 -22.78 22.90 -9.97
N ARG A 36 -22.90 21.83 -9.18
CA ARG A 36 -22.61 21.84 -7.74
C ARG A 36 -21.11 22.02 -7.55
N VAL A 37 -20.67 23.24 -7.28
CA VAL A 37 -19.43 23.44 -6.53
C VAL A 37 -19.76 23.16 -5.08
N ILE A 38 -19.42 21.97 -4.60
CA ILE A 38 -19.53 21.65 -3.18
C ILE A 38 -18.23 22.12 -2.52
N ALA A 39 -18.22 23.36 -2.06
CA ALA A 39 -17.27 23.80 -1.05
C ALA A 39 -17.92 23.59 0.32
N VAL A 40 -17.61 22.49 1.00
CA VAL A 40 -18.06 22.30 2.38
C VAL A 40 -17.14 23.10 3.29
N HIS A 41 -17.55 24.31 3.65
CA HIS A 41 -17.11 24.89 4.91
C HIS A 41 -18.02 24.25 5.97
N LEU A 42 -17.48 23.36 6.81
CA LEU A 42 -18.26 22.86 7.94
C LEU A 42 -18.28 23.95 9.01
N PRO A 43 -19.42 24.63 9.27
CA PRO A 43 -19.58 25.28 10.54
C PRO A 43 -19.65 24.17 11.59
N LEU A 44 -18.57 23.99 12.35
CA LEU A 44 -18.47 23.09 13.52
C LEU A 44 -19.53 23.37 14.61
N ASN A 45 -20.46 24.31 14.39
CA ASN A 45 -21.50 24.72 15.33
C ASN A 45 -22.83 23.94 15.19
N GLN A 46 -22.95 22.98 14.28
CA GLN A 46 -24.19 22.22 14.08
C GLN A 46 -24.07 20.68 14.17
N VAL A 47 -22.87 20.13 14.39
CA VAL A 47 -22.72 18.71 14.71
C VAL A 47 -22.97 18.53 16.21
N ARG A 48 -24.05 17.84 16.59
CA ARG A 48 -24.38 17.65 18.02
C ARG A 48 -23.84 16.34 18.58
N THR A 49 -23.54 15.36 17.72
CA THR A 49 -23.02 14.04 18.12
C THR A 49 -22.08 13.45 17.07
N ASP A 50 -21.16 12.58 17.50
CA ASP A 50 -20.22 11.86 16.62
C ASP A 50 -20.91 10.98 15.57
N TYR A 51 -22.15 10.54 15.84
CA TYR A 51 -22.95 9.75 14.91
C TYR A 51 -23.32 10.54 13.64
N GLU A 52 -23.74 11.79 13.80
CA GLU A 52 -24.09 12.67 12.68
C GLU A 52 -22.85 12.99 11.82
N LEU A 53 -21.69 13.19 12.46
CA LEU A 53 -20.42 13.37 11.77
C LEU A 53 -20.06 12.14 10.94
N ASN A 54 -20.22 10.95 11.51
CA ASN A 54 -19.88 9.70 10.86
C ASN A 54 -20.78 9.43 9.65
N GLU A 55 -22.08 9.72 9.73
CA GLU A 55 -23.01 9.59 8.60
C GLU A 55 -22.69 10.58 7.47
N ILE A 56 -22.28 11.82 7.80
CA ILE A 56 -21.83 12.79 6.81
C ILE A 56 -20.54 12.31 6.13
N LEU A 57 -19.57 11.81 6.90
CA LEU A 57 -18.33 11.25 6.35
C LEU A 57 -18.60 10.05 5.44
N ARG A 58 -19.48 9.14 5.85
CA ARG A 58 -19.90 7.99 5.03
C ARG A 58 -20.54 8.44 3.71
N THR A 59 -21.41 9.43 3.77
CA THR A 59 -22.07 9.98 2.58
C THR A 59 -21.06 10.63 1.64
N GLN A 60 -20.05 11.31 2.20
CA GLN A 60 -18.98 11.91 1.42
C GLN A 60 -18.07 10.87 0.76
N PHE A 61 -17.63 9.85 1.51
CA PHE A 61 -16.84 8.76 0.95
C PHE A 61 -17.60 7.99 -0.14
N ALA A 62 -18.89 7.74 0.06
CA ALA A 62 -19.74 7.12 -0.96
C ALA A 62 -19.85 7.97 -2.24
N LEU A 63 -19.82 9.30 -2.14
CA LEU A 63 -19.83 10.20 -3.30
C LEU A 63 -18.45 10.31 -3.97
N ASP A 64 -17.36 10.24 -3.20
CA ASP A 64 -15.99 10.17 -3.74
C ASP A 64 -15.77 8.85 -4.50
N ASP A 65 -16.31 7.73 -3.97
CA ASP A 65 -16.28 6.42 -4.62
C ASP A 65 -17.04 6.41 -5.97
N VAL A 66 -18.05 7.27 -6.14
CA VAL A 66 -18.83 7.37 -7.39
C VAL A 66 -18.05 7.98 -8.56
N SER A 67 -16.85 8.54 -8.32
CA SER A 67 -16.11 9.28 -9.35
C SER A 67 -15.07 8.48 -10.17
N THR A 68 -14.81 7.19 -9.90
CA THR A 68 -13.99 6.38 -10.85
C THR A 68 -14.31 4.88 -10.83
N PHE A 69 -14.77 4.37 -11.98
CA PHE A 69 -14.93 2.96 -12.39
C PHE A 69 -16.18 2.18 -11.92
N VAL A 70 -17.12 2.04 -12.85
CA VAL A 70 -18.22 1.07 -12.80
C VAL A 70 -17.68 -0.30 -13.24
N GLY A 71 -17.07 -1.03 -12.31
CA GLY A 71 -16.60 -2.40 -12.53
C GLY A 71 -15.65 -2.87 -11.44
N PRO A 72 -15.51 -4.18 -11.19
CA PRO A 72 -14.43 -4.68 -10.33
C PRO A 72 -13.10 -4.17 -10.89
N LEU A 73 -12.27 -3.59 -10.01
CA LEU A 73 -10.93 -3.16 -10.40
C LEU A 73 -10.19 -4.33 -11.08
N PRO A 74 -9.43 -4.07 -12.17
CA PRO A 74 -8.56 -5.08 -12.74
C PRO A 74 -7.66 -5.64 -11.65
N GLU A 75 -7.56 -6.97 -11.55
CA GLU A 75 -6.67 -7.59 -10.60
C GLU A 75 -5.22 -7.13 -10.86
N PRO A 76 -4.46 -6.70 -9.82
CA PRO A 76 -3.08 -6.33 -10.00
C PRO A 76 -2.28 -7.48 -10.64
N ILE A 77 -1.42 -7.16 -11.61
CA ILE A 77 -0.66 -8.15 -12.38
C ILE A 77 0.15 -9.08 -11.47
N ASP A 78 0.75 -8.54 -10.41
CA ASP A 78 1.53 -9.30 -9.42
C ASP A 78 0.65 -10.32 -8.65
N VAL A 79 -0.63 -9.98 -8.38
CA VAL A 79 -1.60 -10.87 -7.71
C VAL A 79 -2.08 -11.96 -8.66
N ALA A 80 -2.44 -11.59 -9.90
CA ALA A 80 -2.86 -12.54 -10.92
C ALA A 80 -1.76 -13.60 -11.17
N ARG A 81 -0.49 -13.16 -11.26
CA ARG A 81 0.67 -14.05 -11.38
C ARG A 81 0.82 -14.98 -10.18
N ALA A 82 0.77 -14.44 -8.95
CA ALA A 82 0.89 -15.25 -7.75
C ALA A 82 -0.21 -16.34 -7.67
N LYS A 83 -1.44 -15.98 -8.06
CA LYS A 83 -2.56 -16.94 -8.15
C LYS A 83 -2.33 -18.03 -9.19
N ALA A 84 -1.78 -17.67 -10.36
CA ALA A 84 -1.42 -18.64 -11.38
C ALA A 84 -0.36 -19.63 -10.86
N ILE A 85 0.73 -19.13 -10.25
CA ILE A 85 1.77 -19.99 -9.65
C ILE A 85 1.15 -20.92 -8.60
N LEU A 86 0.33 -20.41 -7.68
CA LEU A 86 -0.34 -21.24 -6.68
C LEU A 86 -1.17 -22.35 -7.33
N ARG A 87 -1.99 -22.02 -8.33
CA ARG A 87 -2.84 -23.00 -9.02
C ARG A 87 -2.02 -24.07 -9.72
N ASP A 88 -0.93 -23.68 -10.38
CA ASP A 88 -0.18 -24.57 -11.25
C ASP A 88 0.86 -25.42 -10.50
N SER A 89 1.32 -24.94 -9.34
CA SER A 89 2.43 -25.57 -8.60
C SER A 89 2.06 -26.04 -7.19
N SER A 90 0.81 -25.85 -6.74
CA SER A 90 0.35 -26.40 -5.45
C SER A 90 -0.18 -27.81 -5.60
N PHE A 91 0.54 -28.79 -5.05
CA PHE A 91 0.12 -30.17 -5.02
C PHE A 91 0.44 -30.82 -3.67
N LYS A 92 -0.32 -31.86 -3.32
CA LYS A 92 -0.10 -32.64 -2.10
C LYS A 92 0.98 -33.68 -2.35
N THR A 93 2.11 -33.55 -1.67
CA THR A 93 3.24 -34.49 -1.68
C THR A 93 3.23 -35.28 -0.37
N GLY A 94 2.69 -36.50 -0.39
CA GLY A 94 2.53 -37.33 0.81
C GLY A 94 1.57 -36.68 1.81
N ASP A 95 2.09 -36.31 2.99
CA ASP A 95 1.32 -35.62 4.04
C ASP A 95 1.43 -34.09 3.99
N ARG A 96 2.23 -33.54 3.07
CA ARG A 96 2.51 -32.09 2.98
C ARG A 96 2.01 -31.50 1.68
N TYR A 97 1.80 -30.19 1.66
CA TYR A 97 1.58 -29.45 0.42
C TYR A 97 2.91 -28.83 -0.02
N THR A 98 3.22 -29.00 -1.30
CA THR A 98 4.32 -28.30 -1.97
C THR A 98 3.68 -27.23 -2.85
N THR A 99 4.23 -26.01 -2.80
CA THR A 99 3.84 -24.90 -3.68
C THR A 99 5.10 -24.28 -4.28
N GLY A 100 5.01 -23.79 -5.50
CA GLY A 100 6.04 -22.97 -6.12
C GLY A 100 6.18 -21.62 -5.41
N LEU A 101 7.37 -21.03 -5.52
CA LEU A 101 7.67 -19.72 -4.97
C LEU A 101 6.92 -18.65 -5.76
N LEU A 102 6.23 -17.73 -5.06
CA LEU A 102 5.41 -16.67 -5.66
C LEU A 102 6.27 -15.49 -6.15
N TRP A 103 7.31 -15.80 -6.92
CA TRP A 103 8.25 -14.82 -7.40
C TRP A 103 7.62 -13.91 -8.47
N LYS A 104 8.01 -12.64 -8.42
CA LYS A 104 7.56 -11.61 -9.35
C LYS A 104 8.00 -11.86 -10.79
N ALA A 105 9.13 -12.55 -10.98
CA ALA A 105 9.69 -12.89 -12.29
C ALA A 105 10.28 -14.31 -12.26
N ASP A 106 10.39 -14.94 -13.43
CA ASP A 106 10.91 -16.31 -13.58
C ASP A 106 12.45 -16.36 -13.50
N ASP A 107 13.14 -15.38 -14.09
CA ASP A 107 14.60 -15.24 -14.00
C ASP A 107 14.98 -14.30 -12.84
N LEU A 108 15.07 -14.85 -11.62
CA LEU A 108 15.66 -14.14 -10.50
C LEU A 108 17.17 -14.32 -10.48
N ARG A 109 17.90 -13.26 -10.83
CA ARG A 109 19.35 -13.18 -10.64
C ARG A 109 19.66 -12.66 -9.26
N PHE A 110 19.99 -13.57 -8.36
CA PHE A 110 20.49 -13.20 -7.04
C PHE A 110 21.93 -12.69 -7.15
N PRO A 111 22.29 -11.58 -6.47
CA PRO A 111 23.69 -11.18 -6.35
C PRO A 111 24.48 -12.25 -5.58
N ASP A 112 25.79 -12.32 -5.81
CA ASP A 112 26.66 -13.25 -5.06
C ASP A 112 26.64 -12.90 -3.56
N SER A 113 25.94 -13.73 -2.79
CA SER A 113 25.78 -13.58 -1.35
C SER A 113 26.86 -14.30 -0.55
N LYS A 114 27.71 -15.12 -1.19
CA LYS A 114 28.73 -15.93 -0.53
C LYS A 114 29.73 -15.10 0.29
N PRO A 115 30.26 -13.96 -0.20
CA PRO A 115 31.19 -13.15 0.59
C PRO A 115 30.54 -12.60 1.86
N MET A 116 29.28 -12.18 1.77
CA MET A 116 28.54 -11.68 2.93
C MET A 116 28.23 -12.80 3.92
N ALA A 117 27.76 -13.95 3.45
CA ALA A 117 27.47 -15.11 4.29
C ALA A 117 28.73 -15.59 5.03
N THR A 118 29.87 -15.65 4.34
CA THR A 118 31.16 -16.04 4.93
C THR A 118 31.59 -15.06 6.02
N LYS A 119 31.49 -13.76 5.78
CA LYS A 119 31.81 -12.74 6.80
C LYS A 119 30.90 -12.84 8.03
N ARG A 120 29.60 -13.06 7.82
CA ARG A 120 28.64 -13.25 8.91
C ARG A 120 28.94 -14.51 9.72
N LEU A 121 29.30 -15.61 9.06
CA LEU A 121 29.70 -16.85 9.72
C LEU A 121 30.92 -16.64 10.61
N ILE A 122 32.01 -16.06 10.08
CA ILE A 122 33.23 -15.78 10.84
C ILE A 122 32.95 -14.87 12.04
N ALA A 123 32.10 -13.83 11.85
CA ALA A 123 31.73 -12.93 12.93
C ALA A 123 30.92 -13.65 14.03
N LEU A 124 30.00 -14.55 13.61
CA LEU A 124 29.23 -15.37 14.54
C LEU A 124 30.15 -16.31 15.33
N GLU A 125 31.05 -17.03 14.67
CA GLU A 125 32.02 -17.93 15.32
C GLU A 125 32.84 -17.19 16.38
N LYS A 126 33.41 -16.03 16.03
CA LYS A 126 34.15 -15.17 16.99
C LYS A 126 33.29 -14.71 18.16
N LYS A 127 31.99 -14.44 17.94
CA LYS A 127 31.07 -14.08 19.02
C LYS A 127 30.84 -15.27 19.95
N LEU A 128 30.61 -16.46 19.40
CA LEU A 128 30.38 -17.67 20.17
C LEU A 128 31.62 -18.16 20.93
N GLU A 129 32.81 -17.85 20.45
CA GLU A 129 34.06 -18.08 21.21
C GLU A 129 34.19 -17.15 22.42
N LYS A 130 33.76 -15.89 22.30
CA LYS A 130 33.79 -14.92 23.38
C LYS A 130 32.71 -15.17 24.44
N GLU A 131 31.55 -15.65 24.02
CA GLU A 131 30.36 -15.82 24.85
C GLU A 131 29.97 -17.32 24.93
N PRO A 132 30.57 -18.09 25.85
CA PRO A 132 30.37 -19.55 25.92
C PRO A 132 28.95 -19.96 26.31
N GLU A 133 28.23 -19.14 27.07
CA GLU A 133 26.82 -19.39 27.42
C GLU A 133 25.92 -19.33 26.17
N LEU A 134 26.09 -18.29 25.35
CA LEU A 134 25.38 -18.14 24.08
C LEU A 134 25.66 -19.31 23.14
N LYS A 135 26.92 -19.77 23.07
CA LYS A 135 27.29 -20.95 22.28
C LYS A 135 26.52 -22.19 22.72
N LYS A 136 26.42 -22.44 24.03
CA LYS A 136 25.68 -23.58 24.58
C LYS A 136 24.20 -23.51 24.25
N GLU A 137 23.58 -22.33 24.37
CA GLU A 137 22.17 -22.13 24.04
C GLU A 137 21.89 -22.39 22.56
N ILE A 138 22.70 -21.86 21.66
CA ILE A 138 22.55 -22.08 20.22
C ILE A 138 22.72 -23.56 19.88
N GLN A 139 23.71 -24.24 20.46
CA GLN A 139 23.89 -25.68 20.26
C GLN A 139 22.66 -26.47 20.72
N GLN A 140 22.11 -26.13 21.89
CA GLN A 140 20.90 -26.78 22.40
C GLN A 140 19.70 -26.52 21.49
N GLN A 141 19.53 -25.30 20.98
CA GLN A 141 18.48 -24.99 20.03
C GLN A 141 18.63 -25.80 18.74
N ILE A 142 19.85 -25.89 18.17
CA ILE A 142 20.10 -26.70 16.97
C ILE A 142 19.73 -28.16 17.22
N SER A 143 20.15 -28.76 18.35
CA SER A 143 19.78 -30.12 18.72
C SER A 143 18.25 -30.29 18.83
N ASN A 144 17.57 -29.37 19.50
CA ASN A 144 16.12 -29.40 19.62
C ASN A 144 15.41 -29.35 18.25
N TYR A 145 15.95 -28.61 17.28
CA TYR A 145 15.38 -28.55 15.92
C TYR A 145 15.58 -29.86 15.16
N ILE A 146 16.71 -30.54 15.38
CA ILE A 146 16.99 -31.85 14.79
C ILE A 146 16.09 -32.92 15.42
N GLU A 147 15.98 -32.94 16.76
CA GLU A 147 15.13 -33.90 17.48
C GLU A 147 13.65 -33.78 17.10
N LYS A 148 13.17 -32.55 16.87
CA LYS A 148 11.79 -32.29 16.40
C LYS A 148 11.58 -32.59 14.92
N GLY A 149 12.62 -32.92 14.17
CA GLY A 149 12.54 -33.12 12.72
C GLY A 149 12.21 -31.83 11.96
N TYR A 150 12.59 -30.66 12.48
CA TYR A 150 12.48 -29.40 11.76
C TYR A 150 13.72 -29.16 10.88
N ALA A 151 14.89 -29.61 11.35
CA ALA A 151 16.13 -29.57 10.60
C ALA A 151 16.60 -31.00 10.31
N HIS A 152 17.04 -31.23 9.07
CA HIS A 152 17.62 -32.49 8.63
C HIS A 152 18.88 -32.20 7.82
N LYS A 153 19.75 -33.21 7.71
CA LYS A 153 21.02 -33.14 6.95
C LYS A 153 20.78 -33.12 5.45
#